data_AF-A0AA43KCE1-F1
#
_entry.id   AF-A0AA43KCE1-F1
#
_cell.length_a   1.000
_cell.length_b   1.000
_cell.length_c   1.000
_cell.angle_alpha   90.00
_cell.angle_beta   90.00
_cell.angle_gamma   90.00
#
_symmetry.space_group_name_H-M   'P 1'
#
loop_
_entity.id
_entity.type
_entity.pdbx_description
1 polymer ?
#
loop_
_entity_poly.entity_id
_entity_poly.type
_entity_poly.pdbx_seq_one_letter_code
_entity_poly.pdbx_strand_id
1 'polypeptide(L)'
;MATKVQSFMTSQPTQEDFPVSSFQETMIVQVPARLSVLEAVGFKQTYQDLTEENTLPKQIIIDFHQTIFMDSSGLGALVSNFKNSQEKGITMTLRNVTPQVMAVLNLTGLDKVFSIESIGEELPIETDKPINTLKTHSAKVEPLPTPTTHPSVASWMKRFIDVIGALVGLVITGFLFIPIVIAIQIDDPGPIFFGQIRCGWMGKRFKIWKFRSMCVDAEARKSQVENQVKGAFFKNDNDPRITRVGRFLRRTSLDELPQFWNVLTGDMSLVGTRPPTPDEVERYEIPEWQRLDVKPGMTGEWQVSGRSTVRSFEDVIRLDLKYQKNWSLLYDVKLILKTVVILFNKNSGAV
;
A
#
# COMPACT_ATOMS: atom_id res chain seq x y z
N MET A 1 21.88 11.21 -6.38
CA MET A 1 21.21 11.48 -7.68
C MET A 1 19.69 11.42 -7.48
N ALA A 2 19.14 12.35 -6.70
CA ALA A 2 17.72 12.47 -6.39
C ALA A 2 17.18 13.70 -7.12
N THR A 3 16.83 13.58 -8.42
CA THR A 3 16.39 14.77 -9.19
C THR A 3 15.49 14.46 -10.39
N LYS A 4 14.73 13.35 -10.41
CA LYS A 4 13.82 13.09 -11.54
C LYS A 4 12.40 12.63 -11.23
N VAL A 5 12.05 12.45 -9.95
CA VAL A 5 10.66 12.12 -9.55
C VAL A 5 9.80 13.38 -9.37
N GLN A 6 10.42 14.55 -9.14
CA GLN A 6 9.69 15.83 -9.00
C GLN A 6 8.99 16.31 -10.29
N SER A 7 9.29 15.75 -11.46
CA SER A 7 8.85 16.34 -12.75
C SER A 7 7.44 15.96 -13.21
N PHE A 8 6.67 15.19 -12.42
CA PHE A 8 5.29 14.81 -12.79
C PHE A 8 4.21 15.45 -11.92
N MET A 9 4.58 16.40 -11.05
CA MET A 9 3.65 17.29 -10.35
C MET A 9 3.86 18.71 -10.87
N THR A 10 3.11 19.11 -11.90
CA THR A 10 2.94 20.54 -12.23
C THR A 10 2.02 21.18 -11.20
N SER A 11 2.54 21.30 -9.99
CA SER A 11 2.16 22.18 -8.88
C SER A 11 3.12 21.80 -7.75
N GLN A 12 3.99 22.72 -7.35
CA GLN A 12 4.69 22.57 -6.08
C GLN A 12 3.60 22.35 -5.01
N PRO A 13 3.73 21.35 -4.11
CA PRO A 13 2.78 21.21 -3.03
C PRO A 13 2.78 22.53 -2.25
N THR A 14 1.62 23.19 -2.22
CA THR A 14 1.39 24.28 -1.27
C THR A 14 1.66 23.69 0.11
N GLN A 15 2.70 24.19 0.77
CA GLN A 15 3.10 23.80 2.11
C GLN A 15 1.90 24.10 3.02
N GLU A 16 1.07 23.09 3.32
CA GLU A 16 0.10 23.25 4.40
C GLU A 16 0.91 23.21 5.70
N ASP A 17 1.03 24.36 6.35
CA ASP A 17 1.68 24.47 7.64
C ASP A 17 0.81 23.77 8.69
N PHE A 18 1.31 22.68 9.26
CA PHE A 18 0.66 22.00 10.37
C PHE A 18 0.82 22.86 11.62
N PRO A 19 -0.28 23.30 12.28
CA PRO A 19 -0.15 24.06 13.51
C PRO A 19 0.55 23.22 14.57
N VAL A 20 1.67 23.74 15.09
CA VAL A 20 2.41 23.14 16.18
C VAL A 20 2.32 24.01 17.42
N SER A 21 1.87 23.45 18.54
CA SER A 21 1.93 24.08 19.84
C SER A 21 2.93 23.34 20.73
N SER A 22 3.67 24.10 21.54
CA SER A 22 4.62 23.54 22.50
C SER A 22 4.08 23.74 23.92
N PHE A 23 4.19 22.70 24.73
CA PHE A 23 3.90 22.76 26.16
C PHE A 23 4.96 21.97 26.92
N GLN A 24 5.80 22.68 27.67
CA GLN A 24 6.96 22.11 28.37
C GLN A 24 7.91 21.36 27.40
N GLU A 25 8.08 20.05 27.57
CA GLU A 25 8.91 19.18 26.71
C GLU A 25 8.08 18.39 25.69
N THR A 26 6.81 18.77 25.52
CA THR A 26 5.83 18.12 24.62
C THR A 26 5.49 19.04 23.46
N MET A 27 5.58 18.51 22.23
CA MET A 27 5.10 19.19 21.03
C MET A 27 3.79 18.56 20.58
N ILE A 28 2.79 19.38 20.26
CA ILE A 28 1.49 18.94 19.77
C ILE A 28 1.38 19.38 18.31
N VAL A 29 1.25 18.41 17.41
CA VAL A 29 1.06 18.65 15.97
C VAL A 29 -0.41 18.42 15.63
N GLN A 30 -1.09 19.47 15.17
CA GLN A 30 -2.49 19.37 14.76
C GLN A 30 -2.58 18.88 13.32
N VAL A 31 -3.23 17.74 13.11
CA VAL A 31 -3.48 17.19 11.78
C VAL A 31 -4.70 17.89 11.18
N PRO A 32 -4.66 18.31 9.90
CA PRO A 32 -5.80 18.93 9.23
C PRO A 32 -6.95 17.93 9.03
N ALA A 33 -8.07 18.43 8.49
CA ALA A 33 -9.27 17.63 8.25
C ALA A 33 -9.03 16.44 7.29
N ARG A 34 -8.03 16.55 6.42
CA ARG A 34 -7.64 15.53 5.45
C ARG A 34 -6.14 15.28 5.56
N LEU A 35 -5.74 14.01 5.57
CA LEU A 35 -4.33 13.62 5.48
C LEU A 35 -4.14 12.71 4.25
N SER A 36 -4.07 13.35 3.07
CA SER A 36 -3.80 12.69 1.79
C SER A 36 -2.36 12.95 1.33
N VAL A 37 -1.96 12.52 0.13
CA VAL A 37 -0.57 12.58 -0.32
C VAL A 37 0.10 13.95 -0.19
N LEU A 38 -0.62 15.04 -0.46
CA LEU A 38 -0.06 16.39 -0.40
C LEU A 38 0.22 16.79 1.06
N GLU A 39 -0.76 16.60 1.93
CA GLU A 39 -0.64 16.90 3.36
C GLU A 39 0.36 15.95 4.03
N ALA A 40 0.43 14.69 3.61
CA ALA A 40 1.32 13.68 4.17
C ALA A 40 2.80 14.01 3.92
N VAL A 41 3.13 14.62 2.78
CA VAL A 41 4.49 15.14 2.50
C VAL A 41 4.81 16.31 3.44
N GLY A 42 3.86 17.25 3.60
CA GLY A 42 4.00 18.36 4.56
C GLY A 42 4.16 17.86 5.99
N PHE A 43 3.35 16.87 6.39
CA PHE A 43 3.39 16.26 7.73
C PHE A 43 4.73 15.61 8.03
N LYS A 44 5.31 14.88 7.06
CA LYS A 44 6.65 14.30 7.18
C LYS A 44 7.70 15.41 7.37
N GLN A 45 7.62 16.49 6.60
CA GLN A 45 8.56 17.60 6.71
C GLN A 45 8.43 18.32 8.06
N THR A 46 7.23 18.70 8.48
CA THR A 46 7.01 19.35 9.78
C THR A 46 7.55 18.48 10.92
N TYR A 47 7.30 17.17 10.88
CA TYR A 47 7.83 16.26 11.89
C TYR A 47 9.36 16.17 11.86
N GLN A 48 9.97 16.14 10.67
CA GLN A 48 11.43 16.16 10.54
C GLN A 48 12.03 17.42 11.17
N ASP A 49 11.48 18.59 10.85
CA ASP A 49 11.93 19.88 11.39
C ASP A 49 11.91 19.86 12.93
N LEU A 50 10.82 19.37 13.55
CA LEU A 50 10.70 19.23 15.01
C LEU A 50 11.71 18.28 15.66
N THR A 51 12.26 17.35 14.88
CA THR A 51 13.23 16.37 15.37
C THR A 51 14.67 16.68 14.95
N GLU A 52 14.90 17.77 14.23
CA GLU A 52 16.22 18.27 13.85
C GLU A 52 16.59 19.55 14.60
N GLU A 53 15.66 20.12 15.38
CA GLU A 53 15.94 21.24 16.29
C GLU A 53 17.01 20.89 17.33
N ASN A 54 17.76 21.90 17.79
CA ASN A 54 18.88 21.76 18.74
C ASN A 54 18.50 21.08 20.07
N THR A 55 17.21 21.07 20.42
CA THR A 55 16.65 20.40 21.59
C THR A 55 15.54 19.45 21.16
N LEU A 56 15.81 18.15 21.25
CA LEU A 56 14.82 17.12 20.92
C LEU A 56 13.67 17.13 21.94
N PRO A 57 12.40 17.14 21.49
CA PRO A 57 11.28 17.00 22.39
C PRO A 57 11.26 15.60 23.01
N LYS A 58 10.81 15.48 24.26
CA LYS A 58 10.64 14.16 24.90
C LYS A 58 9.42 13.43 24.35
N GLN A 59 8.37 14.20 24.03
CA GLN A 59 7.12 13.67 23.52
C GLN A 59 6.61 14.51 22.35
N ILE A 60 6.08 13.83 21.33
CA ILE A 60 5.32 14.45 20.25
C ILE A 60 3.92 13.83 20.22
N ILE A 61 2.91 14.67 20.34
CA ILE A 61 1.50 14.31 20.29
C ILE A 61 0.96 14.68 18.92
N ILE A 62 0.35 13.71 18.24
CA ILE A 62 -0.35 13.93 16.97
C ILE A 62 -1.84 14.01 17.26
N ASP A 63 -2.41 15.20 17.09
CA ASP A 63 -3.82 15.48 17.38
C ASP A 63 -4.67 15.35 16.10
N PHE A 64 -5.61 14.41 16.11
CA PHE A 64 -6.52 14.11 15.01
C PHE A 64 -7.93 14.69 15.18
N HIS A 65 -8.21 15.58 16.14
CA HIS A 65 -9.56 16.03 16.51
C HIS A 65 -10.47 16.45 15.33
N GLN A 66 -9.88 17.02 14.27
CA GLN A 66 -10.59 17.48 13.08
C GLN A 66 -10.43 16.55 11.86
N THR A 67 -9.58 15.52 11.94
CA THR A 67 -9.22 14.66 10.80
C THR A 67 -10.35 13.68 10.48
N ILE A 68 -10.99 13.87 9.33
CA ILE A 68 -12.12 13.06 8.86
C ILE A 68 -11.73 12.09 7.75
N PHE A 69 -10.53 12.22 7.18
CA PHE A 69 -10.03 11.34 6.12
C PHE A 69 -8.51 11.14 6.19
N MET A 70 -8.07 9.90 6.00
CA MET A 70 -6.65 9.54 5.87
C MET A 70 -6.53 8.44 4.81
N ASP A 71 -5.66 8.65 3.82
CA ASP A 71 -5.34 7.64 2.80
C ASP A 71 -4.07 6.85 3.16
N SER A 72 -3.61 6.02 2.23
CA SER A 72 -2.41 5.23 2.45
C SER A 72 -1.15 6.07 2.60
N SER A 73 -1.05 7.23 1.94
CA SER A 73 0.09 8.15 2.09
C SER A 73 0.08 8.83 3.45
N GLY A 74 -1.08 9.25 3.95
CA GLY A 74 -1.22 9.77 5.31
C GLY A 74 -0.80 8.75 6.37
N LEU A 75 -1.24 7.50 6.21
CA LEU A 75 -0.79 6.41 7.08
C LEU A 75 0.72 6.15 6.95
N GLY A 76 1.26 6.19 5.74
CA GLY A 76 2.68 6.04 5.48
C GLY A 76 3.53 7.10 6.17
N ALA A 77 3.08 8.36 6.16
CA ALA A 77 3.74 9.45 6.86
C ALA A 77 3.70 9.24 8.37
N LEU A 78 2.56 8.78 8.92
CA LEU A 78 2.44 8.45 10.34
C LEU A 78 3.42 7.34 10.75
N VAL A 79 3.51 6.26 9.98
CA VAL A 79 4.43 5.14 10.24
C VAL A 79 5.89 5.57 10.08
N SER A 80 6.21 6.39 9.08
CA SER A 80 7.56 6.92 8.87
C SER A 80 8.00 7.78 10.06
N ASN A 81 7.12 8.68 10.51
CA ASN A 81 7.39 9.58 11.63
C ASN A 81 7.57 8.78 12.93
N PHE A 82 6.74 7.77 13.17
CA PHE A 82 6.84 6.88 14.32
C PHE A 82 8.19 6.16 14.41
N LYS A 83 8.67 5.61 13.29
CA LYS A 83 9.99 4.95 13.25
C LYS A 83 11.11 5.93 13.59
N ASN A 84 11.05 7.13 13.01
CA ASN A 84 12.00 8.20 13.32
C ASN A 84 11.93 8.62 14.79
N SER A 85 10.74 8.65 15.42
CA SER A 85 10.61 8.89 16.87
C SER A 85 11.35 7.83 17.68
N GLN A 86 11.14 6.55 17.35
CA GLN A 86 11.75 5.42 18.05
C GLN A 86 13.28 5.44 17.95
N GLU A 87 13.82 5.74 16.77
CA GLU A 87 15.26 5.87 16.54
C GLU A 87 15.89 7.01 17.35
N LYS A 88 15.14 8.10 17.55
CA LYS A 88 15.57 9.28 18.32
C LYS A 88 15.18 9.23 19.80
N GLY A 89 14.53 8.17 20.27
CA GLY A 89 14.06 8.03 21.65
C GLY A 89 12.92 8.98 22.05
N ILE A 90 12.16 9.49 21.07
CA ILE A 90 11.04 10.41 21.27
C ILE A 90 9.76 9.59 21.42
N THR A 91 8.96 9.88 22.45
CA THR A 91 7.66 9.23 22.63
C THR A 91 6.64 9.85 21.69
N MET A 92 6.09 9.08 20.75
CA MET A 92 5.02 9.53 19.86
C MET A 92 3.68 8.99 20.33
N THR A 93 2.70 9.88 20.52
CA THR A 93 1.36 9.54 21.03
C THR A 93 0.29 10.11 20.11
N LEU A 94 -0.80 9.38 19.88
CA LEU A 94 -1.94 9.85 19.10
C LEU A 94 -3.03 10.31 20.06
N ARG A 95 -3.59 11.50 19.83
CA ARG A 95 -4.64 12.11 20.63
C ARG A 95 -5.85 12.44 19.76
N ASN A 96 -7.04 12.42 20.36
CA ASN A 96 -8.30 12.77 19.69
C ASN A 96 -8.52 12.01 18.37
N VAL A 97 -8.16 10.72 18.35
CA VAL A 97 -8.24 9.91 17.13
C VAL A 97 -9.70 9.69 16.76
N THR A 98 -10.11 10.24 15.62
CA THR A 98 -11.49 10.13 15.13
C THR A 98 -11.84 8.70 14.73
N PRO A 99 -13.12 8.31 14.70
CA PRO A 99 -13.54 6.98 14.26
C PRO A 99 -13.03 6.58 12.87
N GLN A 100 -12.90 7.55 11.96
CA GLN A 100 -12.40 7.35 10.60
C GLN A 100 -10.91 6.99 10.60
N VAL A 101 -10.10 7.72 11.37
CA VAL A 101 -8.67 7.42 11.53
C VAL A 101 -8.49 6.09 12.27
N MET A 102 -9.26 5.87 13.34
CA MET A 102 -9.26 4.59 14.09
C MET A 102 -9.60 3.40 13.19
N ALA A 103 -10.54 3.54 12.25
CA ALA A 103 -10.88 2.46 11.32
C ALA A 103 -9.68 2.06 10.45
N VAL A 104 -8.87 3.02 9.99
CA VAL A 104 -7.64 2.76 9.22
C VAL A 104 -6.57 2.08 10.09
N LEU A 105 -6.40 2.53 11.33
CA LEU A 105 -5.45 1.91 12.28
C LEU A 105 -5.85 0.47 12.60
N ASN A 106 -7.12 0.21 12.90
CA ASN A 106 -7.65 -1.13 13.17
C ASN A 106 -7.51 -2.06 11.96
N LEU A 107 -7.79 -1.55 10.75
CA LEU A 107 -7.66 -2.32 9.50
C LEU A 107 -6.24 -2.86 9.29
N THR A 108 -5.25 -2.10 9.76
CA THR A 108 -3.81 -2.39 9.57
C THR A 108 -3.15 -3.01 10.79
N GLY A 109 -3.87 -3.08 11.92
CA GLY A 109 -3.35 -3.55 13.21
C GLY A 109 -2.41 -2.55 13.90
N LEU A 110 -2.37 -1.31 13.41
CA LEU A 110 -1.51 -0.25 13.94
C LEU A 110 -2.08 0.36 15.23
N ASP A 111 -3.35 0.14 15.52
CA ASP A 111 -3.99 0.46 16.81
C ASP A 111 -3.27 -0.16 18.01
N LYS A 112 -2.59 -1.30 17.80
CA LYS A 112 -1.81 -2.01 18.83
C LYS A 112 -0.36 -1.55 18.92
N VAL A 113 0.09 -0.76 17.94
CA VAL A 113 1.48 -0.28 17.84
C VAL A 113 1.57 1.14 18.38
N PHE A 114 0.60 1.98 18.08
CA PHE A 114 0.56 3.36 18.54
C PHE A 114 0.03 3.46 19.97
N SER A 115 0.66 4.30 20.79
CA SER A 115 0.07 4.78 22.05
C SER A 115 -1.05 5.76 21.72
N ILE A 116 -2.29 5.42 22.07
CA ILE A 116 -3.47 6.25 21.81
C ILE A 116 -4.02 6.75 23.15
N GLU A 117 -3.99 8.07 23.36
CA GLU A 117 -4.62 8.70 24.51
C GLU A 117 -6.15 8.62 24.36
N SER A 118 -6.80 8.01 25.35
CA SER A 118 -8.27 7.99 25.41
C SER A 118 -8.80 9.37 25.76
N ILE A 119 -9.91 9.76 25.14
CA ILE A 119 -10.63 11.00 25.42
C ILE A 119 -11.06 10.95 26.90
N GLY A 120 -10.31 11.62 27.79
CA GLY A 120 -10.52 11.50 29.23
C GLY A 120 -9.64 12.34 30.15
N GLU A 121 -8.61 13.02 29.66
CA GLU A 121 -7.88 14.03 30.44
C GLU A 121 -8.09 15.41 29.81
N GLU A 122 -9.22 16.03 30.17
CA GLU A 122 -9.37 17.48 30.05
C GLU A 122 -8.31 18.13 30.94
N LEU A 123 -7.23 18.62 30.33
CA LEU A 123 -6.41 19.65 30.97
C LEU A 123 -7.32 20.89 31.14
N PRO A 124 -7.46 21.46 32.35
CA PRO A 124 -8.33 22.61 32.55
C PRO A 124 -7.73 23.81 31.80
N ILE A 125 -8.38 24.20 30.71
CA ILE A 125 -8.13 25.48 30.07
C ILE A 125 -8.94 26.51 30.85
N GLU A 126 -8.31 27.17 31.83
CA GLU A 126 -8.81 28.42 32.40
C GLU A 126 -8.77 29.50 31.30
N THR A 127 -9.92 29.75 30.68
CA THR A 127 -10.10 30.89 29.79
C THR A 127 -10.41 32.14 30.61
N ASP A 128 -9.41 33.01 30.80
CA ASP A 128 -9.67 34.40 31.17
C ASP A 128 -8.68 35.34 30.47
N LYS A 129 -9.04 35.75 29.24
CA LYS A 129 -8.86 37.12 28.70
C LYS A 129 -9.31 37.21 27.23
N PRO A 130 -9.99 38.30 26.83
CA PRO A 130 -10.43 38.50 25.45
C PRO A 130 -9.25 38.94 24.56
N ILE A 131 -8.96 38.19 23.50
CA ILE A 131 -8.01 38.59 22.45
C ILE A 131 -8.79 39.31 21.34
N ASN A 132 -8.37 40.54 21.06
CA ASN A 132 -8.86 41.39 19.98
C ASN A 132 -8.73 40.67 18.62
N THR A 133 -9.87 40.50 17.95
CA THR A 133 -9.98 40.03 16.57
C THR A 133 -9.30 40.99 15.59
N LEU A 134 -8.14 40.60 15.07
CA LEU A 134 -7.60 41.13 13.81
C LEU A 134 -8.33 40.45 12.65
N LYS A 135 -8.99 41.26 11.82
CA LYS A 135 -9.63 40.84 10.58
C LYS A 135 -8.56 40.46 9.56
N THR A 136 -8.30 39.16 9.38
CA THR A 136 -7.57 38.66 8.22
C THR A 136 -8.54 38.48 7.05
N HIS A 137 -8.23 39.12 5.92
CA HIS A 137 -8.95 38.98 4.67
C HIS A 137 -8.96 37.52 4.21
N SER A 138 -10.11 36.86 4.33
CA SER A 138 -10.31 35.51 3.80
C SER A 138 -10.35 35.58 2.27
N ALA A 139 -9.26 35.19 1.61
CA ALA A 139 -9.34 34.76 0.23
C ALA A 139 -10.29 33.55 0.17
N LYS A 140 -11.26 33.61 -0.74
CA LYS A 140 -12.28 32.57 -0.93
C LYS A 140 -11.61 31.37 -1.63
N VAL A 141 -10.94 30.52 -0.86
CA VAL A 141 -10.46 29.22 -1.35
C VAL A 141 -11.69 28.33 -1.46
N GLU A 142 -12.06 27.94 -2.69
CA GLU A 142 -13.09 26.92 -2.87
C GLU A 142 -12.66 25.66 -2.10
N PRO A 143 -13.50 25.12 -1.20
CA PRO A 143 -13.15 23.91 -0.48
C PRO A 143 -12.95 22.78 -1.49
N LEU A 144 -11.73 22.25 -1.53
CA LEU A 144 -11.43 21.05 -2.30
C LEU A 144 -12.44 19.96 -1.93
N PRO A 145 -12.95 19.17 -2.90
CA PRO A 145 -13.90 18.10 -2.61
C PRO A 145 -13.32 17.18 -1.54
N THR A 146 -14.15 16.79 -0.57
CA THR A 146 -13.73 15.90 0.52
C THR A 146 -13.14 14.62 -0.09
N PRO A 147 -11.86 14.29 0.20
CA PRO A 147 -11.27 13.10 -0.35
C PRO A 147 -12.05 11.88 0.12
N THR A 148 -12.37 11.00 -0.82
CA THR A 148 -13.15 9.79 -0.59
C THR A 148 -12.28 8.58 -0.91
N THR A 149 -12.56 7.45 -0.26
CA THR A 149 -11.92 6.18 -0.60
C THR A 149 -12.04 5.94 -2.10
N HIS A 150 -10.97 5.44 -2.72
CA HIS A 150 -10.93 5.25 -4.16
C HIS A 150 -12.18 4.48 -4.67
N PRO A 151 -12.86 4.94 -5.74
CA PRO A 151 -14.14 4.37 -6.18
C PRO A 151 -14.12 2.86 -6.44
N SER A 152 -12.99 2.32 -6.86
CA SER A 152 -12.81 0.87 -7.05
C SER A 152 -13.02 0.06 -5.77
N VAL A 153 -12.64 0.59 -4.60
CA VAL A 153 -12.80 -0.12 -3.32
C VAL A 153 -14.25 -0.04 -2.84
N ALA A 154 -14.91 1.10 -3.06
CA ALA A 154 -16.30 1.33 -2.66
C ALA A 154 -17.33 0.71 -3.63
N SER A 155 -16.92 0.30 -4.84
CA SER A 155 -17.83 -0.19 -5.88
C SER A 155 -18.36 -1.60 -5.58
N TRP A 156 -19.64 -1.69 -5.22
CA TRP A 156 -20.34 -2.96 -5.07
C TRP A 156 -20.39 -3.77 -6.38
N MET A 157 -20.49 -3.09 -7.53
CA MET A 157 -20.51 -3.74 -8.84
C MET A 157 -19.17 -4.40 -9.16
N LYS A 158 -18.05 -3.71 -8.89
CA LYS A 158 -16.72 -4.32 -9.01
C LYS A 158 -16.61 -5.55 -8.10
N ARG A 159 -17.09 -5.44 -6.87
CA ARG A 159 -17.09 -6.56 -5.93
C ARG A 159 -17.91 -7.75 -6.43
N PHE A 160 -19.06 -7.50 -7.03
CA PHE A 160 -19.89 -8.54 -7.64
C PHE A 160 -19.14 -9.28 -8.77
N ILE A 161 -18.51 -8.53 -9.69
CA ILE A 161 -17.69 -9.10 -10.76
C ILE A 161 -16.52 -9.91 -10.19
N ASP A 162 -15.86 -9.41 -9.15
CA ASP A 162 -14.76 -10.10 -8.47
C ASP A 162 -15.21 -11.45 -7.89
N VAL A 163 -16.37 -11.51 -7.24
CA VAL A 163 -16.91 -12.75 -6.68
C VAL A 163 -17.25 -13.76 -7.78
N ILE A 164 -17.93 -13.34 -8.84
CA ILE A 164 -18.29 -14.23 -9.95
C ILE A 164 -17.02 -14.77 -10.63
N GLY A 165 -16.05 -13.91 -10.95
CA GLY A 165 -14.80 -14.35 -11.56
C GLY A 165 -13.96 -15.23 -10.63
N ALA A 166 -13.96 -14.97 -9.32
CA ALA A 166 -13.32 -15.83 -8.34
C ALA A 166 -13.94 -17.22 -8.28
N LEU A 167 -15.26 -17.33 -8.29
CA LEU A 167 -15.96 -18.61 -8.30
C LEU A 167 -15.63 -19.43 -9.56
N VAL A 168 -15.67 -18.79 -10.73
CA VAL A 168 -15.27 -19.43 -11.99
C VAL A 168 -13.82 -19.90 -11.93
N GLY A 169 -12.91 -19.04 -11.46
CA GLY A 169 -11.49 -19.36 -11.29
C GLY A 169 -11.25 -20.52 -10.31
N LEU A 170 -11.99 -20.58 -9.21
CA LEU A 170 -11.90 -21.67 -8.23
C LEU A 170 -12.43 -23.00 -8.79
N VAL A 171 -13.48 -23.00 -9.61
CA VAL A 171 -13.95 -24.22 -10.30
C VAL A 171 -12.87 -24.74 -11.25
N ILE A 172 -12.25 -23.87 -12.04
CA ILE A 172 -11.11 -24.23 -12.91
C ILE A 172 -9.95 -24.78 -12.07
N THR A 173 -9.65 -24.11 -10.95
CA THR A 173 -8.62 -24.56 -10.00
C THR A 173 -8.92 -25.95 -9.48
N GLY A 174 -10.16 -26.25 -9.11
CA GLY A 174 -10.61 -27.56 -8.63
C GLY A 174 -10.43 -28.67 -9.67
N PHE A 175 -10.77 -28.40 -10.94
CA PHE A 175 -10.59 -29.36 -12.02
C PHE A 175 -9.11 -29.65 -12.30
N LEU A 176 -8.26 -28.62 -12.28
CA LEU A 176 -6.83 -28.74 -12.54
C LEU A 176 -6.01 -29.16 -11.30
N PHE A 177 -6.63 -29.22 -10.13
CA PHE A 177 -5.93 -29.44 -8.86
C PHE A 177 -5.16 -30.77 -8.84
N ILE A 178 -5.85 -31.87 -9.14
CA ILE A 178 -5.28 -33.22 -9.09
C ILE A 178 -4.04 -33.37 -9.99
N PRO A 179 -4.10 -33.06 -11.31
CA PRO A 179 -2.92 -33.20 -12.17
C PRO A 179 -1.77 -32.28 -11.76
N ILE A 180 -2.05 -31.04 -11.31
CA ILE A 180 -1.01 -30.11 -10.83
C ILE A 180 -0.32 -30.66 -9.57
N VAL A 181 -1.10 -31.16 -8.62
CA VAL A 181 -0.59 -31.75 -7.37
C VAL A 181 0.31 -32.94 -7.65
N ILE A 182 -0.11 -33.86 -8.51
CA ILE A 182 0.69 -35.02 -8.90
C ILE A 182 2.01 -34.57 -9.55
N ALA A 183 1.96 -33.62 -10.48
CA ALA A 183 3.15 -33.10 -11.14
C ALA A 183 4.14 -32.44 -10.15
N ILE A 184 3.63 -31.64 -9.20
CA ILE A 184 4.46 -31.01 -8.16
C ILE A 184 5.12 -32.08 -7.27
N GLN A 185 4.36 -33.09 -6.81
CA GLN A 185 4.89 -34.13 -5.91
C GLN A 185 5.94 -35.03 -6.59
N ILE A 186 5.83 -35.28 -7.89
CA ILE A 186 6.82 -36.06 -8.65
C ILE A 186 8.12 -35.26 -8.83
N ASP A 187 8.02 -33.94 -9.06
CA ASP A 187 9.18 -33.09 -9.36
C ASP A 187 9.94 -32.63 -8.10
N ASP A 188 9.22 -32.28 -7.04
CA ASP A 188 9.77 -31.88 -5.73
C ASP A 188 8.76 -32.23 -4.62
N PRO A 189 8.87 -33.39 -3.94
CA PRO A 189 7.96 -33.76 -2.88
C PRO A 189 7.82 -32.70 -1.77
N GLY A 190 6.64 -32.57 -1.16
CA GLY A 190 6.42 -31.63 -0.03
C GLY A 190 5.12 -30.83 -0.11
N PRO A 191 5.07 -29.61 0.48
CA PRO A 191 3.84 -28.82 0.52
C PRO A 191 3.33 -28.42 -0.88
N ILE A 192 2.01 -28.55 -1.11
CA ILE A 192 1.42 -28.17 -2.41
C ILE A 192 1.30 -26.66 -2.57
N PHE A 193 0.87 -25.98 -1.51
CA PHE A 193 0.64 -24.55 -1.53
C PHE A 193 1.85 -23.81 -0.96
N PHE A 194 2.20 -22.73 -1.64
CA PHE A 194 3.08 -21.70 -1.12
C PHE A 194 2.22 -20.51 -0.70
N GLY A 195 2.55 -19.90 0.43
CA GLY A 195 1.87 -18.70 0.87
C GLY A 195 2.84 -17.67 1.42
N GLN A 196 2.67 -16.42 0.98
CA GLN A 196 3.57 -15.32 1.32
C GLN A 196 2.78 -14.14 1.86
N ILE A 197 3.33 -13.42 2.84
CA ILE A 197 2.68 -12.20 3.33
C ILE A 197 2.85 -11.07 2.30
N ARG A 198 1.75 -10.36 2.06
CA ARG A 198 1.63 -9.22 1.18
C ARG A 198 0.81 -8.12 1.84
N CYS A 199 0.98 -6.90 1.35
CA CYS A 199 0.18 -5.76 1.76
C CYS A 199 -0.94 -5.53 0.73
N GLY A 200 -2.15 -5.33 1.23
CA GLY A 200 -3.34 -5.01 0.44
C GLY A 200 -3.75 -3.55 0.59
N TRP A 201 -5.04 -3.30 0.44
CA TRP A 201 -5.62 -1.96 0.62
C TRP A 201 -5.25 -1.37 1.99
N MET A 202 -4.82 -0.10 2.01
CA MET A 202 -4.29 0.63 3.16
C MET A 202 -3.07 -0.03 3.83
N GLY A 203 -2.41 -0.99 3.18
CA GLY A 203 -1.31 -1.73 3.78
C GLY A 203 -1.73 -2.93 4.64
N LYS A 204 -3.03 -3.28 4.68
CA LYS A 204 -3.52 -4.47 5.41
C LYS A 204 -2.75 -5.71 4.97
N ARG A 205 -2.14 -6.42 5.93
CA ARG A 205 -1.40 -7.66 5.63
C ARG A 205 -2.36 -8.81 5.34
N PHE A 206 -2.07 -9.59 4.30
CA PHE A 206 -2.77 -10.83 3.97
C PHE A 206 -1.80 -11.88 3.42
N LYS A 207 -2.22 -13.15 3.43
CA LYS A 207 -1.43 -14.25 2.86
C LYS A 207 -1.88 -14.51 1.43
N ILE A 208 -1.02 -14.26 0.45
CA ILE A 208 -1.28 -14.59 -0.96
C ILE A 208 -1.00 -16.08 -1.18
N TRP A 209 -1.91 -16.79 -1.84
CA TRP A 209 -1.79 -18.23 -2.08
C TRP A 209 -1.37 -18.56 -3.51
N LYS A 210 -0.42 -19.48 -3.65
CA LYS A 210 0.02 -20.02 -4.95
C LYS A 210 0.23 -21.52 -4.86
N PHE A 211 0.24 -22.21 -6.00
CA PHE A 211 0.87 -23.52 -6.04
C PHE A 211 2.39 -23.34 -5.92
N ARG A 212 3.04 -24.26 -5.22
CA ARG A 212 4.49 -24.24 -5.07
C ARG A 212 5.13 -24.47 -6.44
N SER A 213 5.90 -23.48 -6.90
CA SER A 213 6.67 -23.50 -8.14
C SER A 213 8.19 -23.45 -7.93
N MET A 214 8.62 -23.47 -6.66
CA MET A 214 10.01 -23.43 -6.24
C MET A 214 10.29 -24.56 -5.25
N CYS A 215 11.55 -24.98 -5.11
CA CYS A 215 11.97 -26.00 -4.15
C CYS A 215 11.60 -25.62 -2.70
N VAL A 216 11.45 -26.62 -1.82
CA VAL A 216 11.06 -26.43 -0.40
C VAL A 216 11.92 -25.40 0.33
N ASP A 217 13.22 -25.38 0.05
CA ASP A 217 14.24 -24.54 0.69
C ASP A 217 14.47 -23.19 -0.03
N ALA A 218 13.61 -22.81 -0.99
CA ALA A 218 13.81 -21.64 -1.83
C ALA A 218 13.93 -20.31 -1.06
N GLU A 219 13.16 -20.11 0.02
CA GLU A 219 13.27 -18.89 0.83
C GLU A 219 14.62 -18.82 1.55
N ALA A 220 15.12 -19.93 2.09
CA ALA A 220 16.44 -20.00 2.73
C ALA A 220 17.59 -19.71 1.76
N ARG A 221 17.41 -20.06 0.47
CA ARG A 221 18.40 -19.83 -0.59
C ARG A 221 18.28 -18.47 -1.28
N LYS A 222 17.31 -17.62 -0.89
CA LYS A 222 17.04 -16.33 -1.55
C LYS A 222 18.24 -15.39 -1.52
N SER A 223 18.98 -15.35 -0.41
CA SER A 223 20.17 -14.50 -0.26
C SER A 223 21.34 -14.91 -1.16
N GLN A 224 21.31 -16.13 -1.71
CA GLN A 224 22.36 -16.68 -2.57
C GLN A 224 22.08 -16.43 -4.06
N VAL A 225 20.95 -15.80 -4.40
CA VAL A 225 20.54 -15.52 -5.78
C VAL A 225 20.62 -14.02 -6.05
N GLU A 226 21.36 -13.65 -7.09
CA GLU A 226 21.52 -12.25 -7.50
C GLU A 226 20.19 -11.64 -7.98
N ASN A 227 19.89 -10.41 -7.54
CA ASN A 227 18.75 -9.65 -8.02
C ASN A 227 19.13 -8.89 -9.29
N GLN A 228 18.45 -9.14 -10.41
CA GLN A 228 18.74 -8.52 -11.71
C GLN A 228 18.10 -7.15 -11.90
N VAL A 229 17.24 -6.71 -10.98
CA VAL A 229 16.62 -5.38 -11.01
C VAL A 229 17.11 -4.51 -9.85
N LYS A 230 17.13 -3.20 -10.07
CA LYS A 230 17.36 -2.21 -9.01
C LYS A 230 16.03 -1.82 -8.35
N GLY A 231 16.06 -1.55 -7.05
CA GLY A 231 14.89 -1.10 -6.29
C GLY A 231 14.36 -2.16 -5.31
N ALA A 232 13.13 -1.96 -4.84
CA ALA A 232 12.57 -2.72 -3.72
C ALA A 232 12.13 -4.16 -4.07
N PHE A 233 12.01 -4.53 -5.35
CA PHE A 233 11.51 -5.84 -5.77
C PHE A 233 12.62 -6.76 -6.28
N PHE A 234 12.39 -8.07 -6.15
CA PHE A 234 13.30 -9.13 -6.59
C PHE A 234 12.88 -9.70 -7.95
N LYS A 235 13.82 -9.80 -8.90
CA LYS A 235 13.64 -10.50 -10.18
C LYS A 235 14.94 -11.20 -10.59
N ASN A 236 14.85 -12.45 -10.99
CA ASN A 236 15.94 -13.20 -11.62
C ASN A 236 15.36 -14.13 -12.67
N ASP A 237 15.74 -13.92 -13.93
CA ASP A 237 15.21 -14.63 -15.09
C ASP A 237 15.59 -16.13 -15.12
N ASN A 238 16.68 -16.53 -14.46
CA ASN A 238 17.15 -17.92 -14.38
C ASN A 238 17.31 -18.36 -12.92
N ASP A 239 16.28 -18.11 -12.12
CA ASP A 239 16.30 -18.44 -10.69
C ASP A 239 16.47 -19.97 -10.49
N PRO A 240 17.58 -20.43 -9.89
CA PRO A 240 17.88 -21.86 -9.76
C PRO A 240 16.96 -22.58 -8.76
N ARG A 241 16.12 -21.82 -8.03
CA ARG A 241 15.16 -22.35 -7.06
C ARG A 241 13.84 -22.80 -7.71
N ILE A 242 13.61 -22.47 -8.98
CA ILE A 242 12.39 -22.84 -9.72
C ILE A 242 12.52 -24.29 -10.19
N THR A 243 11.53 -25.13 -9.87
CA THR A 243 11.50 -26.54 -10.30
C THR A 243 11.13 -26.68 -11.78
N ARG A 244 11.25 -27.87 -12.37
CA ARG A 244 10.94 -28.08 -13.80
C ARG A 244 9.45 -27.88 -14.07
N VAL A 245 8.60 -28.47 -13.23
CA VAL A 245 7.15 -28.25 -13.23
C VAL A 245 6.83 -26.81 -12.83
N GLY A 246 7.55 -26.25 -11.87
CA GLY A 246 7.40 -24.86 -11.45
C GLY A 246 7.57 -23.87 -12.60
N ARG A 247 8.55 -24.10 -13.49
CA ARG A 247 8.75 -23.30 -14.71
C ARG A 247 7.55 -23.37 -15.65
N PHE A 248 6.94 -24.55 -15.81
CA PHE A 248 5.72 -24.71 -16.59
C PHE A 248 4.54 -23.96 -15.96
N LEU A 249 4.34 -24.11 -14.64
CA LEU A 249 3.25 -23.45 -13.91
C LEU A 249 3.36 -21.92 -14.01
N ARG A 250 4.56 -21.35 -13.82
CA ARG A 250 4.81 -19.91 -13.94
C ARG A 250 4.58 -19.38 -15.35
N ARG A 251 5.08 -20.09 -16.36
CA ARG A 251 4.92 -19.71 -17.77
C ARG A 251 3.44 -19.64 -18.18
N THR A 252 2.63 -20.54 -17.63
CA THR A 252 1.19 -20.64 -17.89
C THR A 252 0.33 -19.88 -16.88
N SER A 253 0.95 -19.25 -15.87
CA SER A 253 0.29 -18.62 -14.72
C SER A 253 -0.65 -19.55 -13.95
N LEU A 254 -0.50 -20.87 -14.11
CA LEU A 254 -1.27 -21.87 -13.36
C LEU A 254 -0.92 -21.86 -11.87
N ASP A 255 0.30 -21.44 -11.50
CA ASP A 255 0.69 -21.32 -10.10
C ASP A 255 -0.12 -20.26 -9.34
N GLU A 256 -0.75 -19.32 -10.04
CA GLU A 256 -1.52 -18.22 -9.44
C GLU A 256 -2.99 -18.54 -9.21
N LEU A 257 -3.49 -19.68 -9.71
CA LEU A 257 -4.89 -20.09 -9.57
C LEU A 257 -5.41 -20.07 -8.11
N PRO A 258 -4.63 -20.48 -7.08
CA PRO A 258 -5.09 -20.38 -5.69
C PRO A 258 -5.39 -18.95 -5.22
N GLN A 259 -4.89 -17.91 -5.90
CA GLN A 259 -5.20 -16.51 -5.57
C GLN A 259 -6.67 -16.14 -5.80
N PHE A 260 -7.43 -16.93 -6.58
CA PHE A 260 -8.88 -16.73 -6.66
C PHE A 260 -9.56 -16.86 -5.30
N TRP A 261 -8.98 -17.61 -4.36
CA TRP A 261 -9.42 -17.62 -2.96
C TRP A 261 -9.25 -16.25 -2.30
N ASN A 262 -8.11 -15.57 -2.53
CA ASN A 262 -7.88 -14.21 -2.00
C ASN A 262 -8.82 -13.18 -2.62
N VAL A 263 -9.21 -13.36 -3.88
CA VAL A 263 -10.26 -12.54 -4.50
C VAL A 263 -11.62 -12.82 -3.83
N LEU A 264 -11.96 -14.09 -3.60
CA LEU A 264 -13.21 -14.47 -2.95
C LEU A 264 -13.30 -13.95 -1.50
N THR A 265 -12.23 -14.02 -0.70
CA THR A 265 -12.19 -13.47 0.67
C THR A 265 -12.15 -11.95 0.70
N GLY A 266 -11.84 -11.31 -0.43
CA GLY A 266 -11.83 -9.86 -0.58
C GLY A 266 -10.54 -9.17 -0.19
N ASP A 267 -9.45 -9.93 0.03
CA ASP A 267 -8.09 -9.40 0.21
C ASP A 267 -7.54 -8.84 -1.11
N MET A 268 -7.94 -9.46 -2.22
CA MET A 268 -7.59 -9.06 -3.58
C MET A 268 -8.85 -8.78 -4.41
N SER A 269 -8.63 -8.21 -5.60
CA SER A 269 -9.60 -8.06 -6.69
C SER A 269 -9.09 -8.83 -7.92
N LEU A 270 -9.95 -9.07 -8.92
CA LEU A 270 -9.48 -9.59 -10.21
C LEU A 270 -8.52 -8.61 -10.87
N VAL A 271 -8.82 -7.31 -10.77
CA VAL A 271 -8.03 -6.21 -11.35
C VAL A 271 -7.67 -5.20 -10.27
N GLY A 272 -6.39 -4.85 -10.19
CA GLY A 272 -5.86 -3.97 -9.15
C GLY A 272 -4.36 -3.72 -9.33
N THR A 273 -3.76 -3.06 -8.34
CA THR A 273 -2.31 -2.85 -8.30
C THR A 273 -1.57 -4.13 -7.95
N ARG A 274 -0.25 -4.18 -8.19
CA ARG A 274 0.56 -5.33 -7.75
C ARG A 274 0.58 -5.40 -6.21
N PRO A 275 0.34 -6.56 -5.57
CA PRO A 275 0.50 -6.72 -4.12
C PRO A 275 1.98 -6.68 -3.73
N PRO A 276 2.46 -5.66 -2.98
CA PRO A 276 3.84 -5.62 -2.52
C PRO A 276 4.07 -6.45 -1.26
N THR A 277 5.32 -6.84 -1.03
CA THR A 277 5.82 -7.40 0.22
C THR A 277 5.81 -6.33 1.33
N PRO A 278 5.74 -6.73 2.61
CA PRO A 278 5.98 -5.81 3.73
C PRO A 278 7.31 -5.07 3.63
N ASP A 279 8.39 -5.76 3.25
CA ASP A 279 9.73 -5.19 3.10
C ASP A 279 9.85 -4.15 1.97
N GLU A 280 8.99 -4.27 0.93
CA GLU A 280 8.86 -3.26 -0.11
C GLU A 280 8.19 -2.01 0.48
N VAL A 281 7.05 -2.17 1.15
CA VAL A 281 6.27 -1.05 1.72
C VAL A 281 7.06 -0.29 2.78
N GLU A 282 7.88 -0.98 3.57
CA GLU A 282 8.77 -0.35 4.55
C GLU A 282 9.76 0.64 3.95
N ARG A 283 10.10 0.49 2.66
CA ARG A 283 11.03 1.35 1.92
C ARG A 283 10.33 2.40 1.07
N TYR A 284 9.01 2.51 1.17
CA TYR A 284 8.27 3.47 0.34
C TYR A 284 8.44 4.89 0.83
N GLU A 285 8.69 5.79 -0.12
CA GLU A 285 8.47 7.22 0.10
C GLU A 285 6.98 7.54 0.14
N ILE A 286 6.62 8.65 0.78
CA ILE A 286 5.21 9.03 1.04
C ILE A 286 4.33 9.00 -0.22
N PRO A 287 4.76 9.51 -1.40
CA PRO A 287 3.95 9.41 -2.61
C PRO A 287 3.77 7.97 -3.14
N GLU A 288 4.68 7.07 -2.81
CA GLU A 288 4.65 5.68 -3.29
C GLU A 288 3.60 4.84 -2.54
N TRP A 289 3.24 5.26 -1.32
CA TRP A 289 2.17 4.66 -0.54
C TRP A 289 0.81 4.69 -1.25
N GLN A 290 0.53 5.72 -2.07
CA GLN A 290 -0.73 5.86 -2.85
C GLN A 290 -1.11 4.60 -3.63
N ARG A 291 -0.14 3.73 -3.97
CA ARG A 291 -0.39 2.44 -4.62
C ARG A 291 -1.31 1.51 -3.82
N LEU A 292 -1.38 1.73 -2.51
CA LEU A 292 -2.20 0.99 -1.55
C LEU A 292 -3.60 1.60 -1.35
N ASP A 293 -3.98 2.64 -2.09
CA ASP A 293 -5.34 3.22 -2.04
C ASP A 293 -6.41 2.34 -2.70
N VAL A 294 -5.99 1.29 -3.40
CA VAL A 294 -6.86 0.29 -4.03
C VAL A 294 -6.51 -1.13 -3.58
N LYS A 295 -7.45 -2.06 -3.73
CA LYS A 295 -7.15 -3.48 -3.53
C LYS A 295 -6.15 -3.96 -4.59
N PRO A 296 -5.17 -4.80 -4.22
CA PRO A 296 -4.29 -5.43 -5.19
C PRO A 296 -5.08 -6.39 -6.10
N GLY A 297 -4.57 -6.60 -7.31
CA GLY A 297 -5.19 -7.41 -8.34
C GLY A 297 -4.42 -8.68 -8.68
N MET A 298 -5.13 -9.71 -9.13
CA MET A 298 -4.50 -10.82 -9.86
C MET A 298 -3.88 -10.32 -11.16
N THR A 299 -4.60 -9.44 -11.88
CA THR A 299 -4.08 -8.67 -13.01
C THR A 299 -4.18 -7.17 -12.78
N GLY A 300 -3.59 -6.38 -13.69
CA GLY A 300 -3.49 -4.94 -13.59
C GLY A 300 -2.77 -4.33 -14.79
N GLU A 301 -2.72 -2.99 -14.83
CA GLU A 301 -2.03 -2.24 -15.88
C GLU A 301 -0.56 -2.66 -16.00
N TRP A 302 0.08 -2.89 -14.85
CA TRP A 302 1.42 -3.45 -14.72
C TRP A 302 1.55 -4.80 -15.44
N GLN A 303 0.70 -5.77 -15.11
CA GLN A 303 0.78 -7.13 -15.63
C GLN A 303 0.60 -7.16 -17.16
N VAL A 304 -0.28 -6.32 -17.71
CA VAL A 304 -0.56 -6.32 -19.16
C VAL A 304 0.43 -5.48 -19.96
N SER A 305 1.08 -4.48 -19.34
CA SER A 305 1.96 -3.54 -20.06
C SER A 305 3.45 -3.82 -19.86
N GLY A 306 3.83 -4.59 -18.83
CA GLY A 306 5.19 -4.57 -18.27
C GLY A 306 6.03 -5.84 -18.36
N ARG A 307 5.58 -6.93 -19.01
CA ARG A 307 6.34 -8.21 -18.95
C ARG A 307 7.72 -8.20 -19.65
N SER A 308 8.00 -7.28 -20.58
CA SER A 308 9.29 -7.23 -21.30
C SER A 308 10.00 -5.86 -21.30
N THR A 309 9.33 -4.78 -20.91
CA THR A 309 9.83 -3.40 -21.10
C THR A 309 10.10 -2.63 -19.82
N VAL A 310 9.58 -3.09 -18.67
CA VAL A 310 9.78 -2.35 -17.42
C VAL A 310 11.10 -2.74 -16.77
N ARG A 311 11.96 -1.73 -16.58
CA ARG A 311 13.32 -1.88 -16.07
C ARG A 311 13.54 -1.24 -14.70
N SER A 312 12.55 -0.52 -14.15
CA SER A 312 12.69 0.14 -12.86
C SER A 312 11.42 0.06 -12.01
N PHE A 313 11.58 0.29 -10.71
CA PHE A 313 10.48 0.32 -9.75
C PHE A 313 9.52 1.48 -10.01
N GLU A 314 10.04 2.63 -10.42
CA GLU A 314 9.25 3.83 -10.73
C GLU A 314 8.25 3.59 -11.87
N ASP A 315 8.61 2.79 -12.87
CA ASP A 315 7.68 2.40 -13.93
C ASP A 315 6.52 1.55 -13.40
N VAL A 316 6.75 0.70 -12.38
CA VAL A 316 5.70 -0.05 -11.69
C VAL A 316 4.72 0.92 -11.04
N ILE A 317 5.25 1.88 -10.27
CA ILE A 317 4.45 2.90 -9.58
C ILE A 317 3.62 3.68 -10.59
N ARG A 318 4.23 4.11 -11.69
CA ARG A 318 3.56 4.87 -12.75
C ARG A 318 2.38 4.10 -13.34
N LEU A 319 2.53 2.80 -13.60
CA LEU A 319 1.46 1.97 -14.14
C LEU A 319 0.34 1.73 -13.11
N ASP A 320 0.70 1.52 -11.84
CA ASP A 320 -0.26 1.39 -10.74
C ASP A 320 -1.09 2.67 -10.55
N LEU A 321 -0.44 3.85 -10.49
CA LEU A 321 -1.14 5.14 -10.37
C LEU A 321 -1.97 5.47 -11.62
N LYS A 322 -1.49 5.08 -12.80
CA LYS A 322 -2.26 5.21 -14.04
C LYS A 322 -3.52 4.35 -14.02
N TYR A 323 -3.46 3.14 -13.46
CA TYR A 323 -4.64 2.31 -13.28
C TYR A 323 -5.66 2.99 -12.37
N GLN A 324 -5.23 3.49 -11.21
CA GLN A 324 -6.12 4.18 -10.27
C GLN A 324 -6.80 5.38 -10.92
N LYS A 325 -6.00 6.26 -11.56
CA LYS A 325 -6.52 7.46 -12.22
C LYS A 325 -7.55 7.17 -13.31
N ASN A 326 -7.38 6.10 -14.08
CA ASN A 326 -8.25 5.76 -15.21
C ASN A 326 -9.28 4.68 -14.87
N TRP A 327 -9.43 4.34 -13.58
CA TRP A 327 -10.25 3.22 -13.18
C TRP A 327 -11.71 3.42 -13.61
N SER A 328 -12.24 2.39 -14.26
CA SER A 328 -13.66 2.22 -14.53
C SER A 328 -13.93 0.72 -14.70
N LEU A 329 -15.19 0.30 -14.56
CA LEU A 329 -15.56 -1.10 -14.76
C LEU A 329 -15.19 -1.60 -16.17
N LEU A 330 -15.36 -0.75 -17.18
CA LEU A 330 -14.96 -1.07 -18.56
C LEU A 330 -13.44 -1.22 -18.69
N TYR A 331 -12.67 -0.42 -17.94
CA TYR A 331 -11.21 -0.54 -17.91
C TYR A 331 -10.78 -1.87 -17.29
N ASP A 332 -11.42 -2.30 -16.20
CA ASP A 332 -11.17 -3.60 -15.57
C ASP A 332 -11.42 -4.75 -16.56
N VAL A 333 -12.57 -4.74 -17.25
CA VAL A 333 -12.89 -5.76 -18.28
C VAL A 333 -11.84 -5.77 -19.39
N LYS A 334 -11.42 -4.59 -19.87
CA LYS A 334 -10.35 -4.48 -20.88
C LYS A 334 -9.04 -5.10 -20.40
N LEU A 335 -8.65 -4.88 -19.13
CA LEU A 335 -7.44 -5.46 -18.55
C LEU A 335 -7.54 -6.98 -18.40
N ILE A 336 -8.68 -7.50 -17.98
CA ILE A 336 -8.93 -8.95 -17.94
C ILE A 336 -8.76 -9.57 -19.32
N LEU A 337 -9.42 -9.02 -20.35
CA LEU A 337 -9.33 -9.53 -21.71
C LEU A 337 -7.90 -9.48 -22.26
N LYS A 338 -7.18 -8.38 -22.03
CA LYS A 338 -5.75 -8.28 -22.39
C LYS A 338 -4.91 -9.36 -21.71
N THR A 339 -5.18 -9.64 -20.44
CA THR A 339 -4.47 -10.68 -19.69
C THR A 339 -4.67 -12.05 -20.32
N VAL A 340 -5.91 -12.39 -20.66
CA VAL A 340 -6.25 -13.65 -21.34
C VAL A 340 -5.50 -13.77 -22.67
N VAL A 341 -5.52 -12.72 -23.50
CA VAL A 341 -4.80 -12.70 -24.80
C VAL A 341 -3.29 -12.88 -24.61
N ILE A 342 -2.70 -12.22 -23.61
CA ILE A 342 -1.27 -12.35 -23.31
C ILE A 342 -0.91 -13.77 -22.88
N LEU A 343 -1.75 -14.45 -22.09
CA LEU A 343 -1.50 -15.83 -21.67
C LEU A 343 -1.53 -16.84 -22.82
N PHE A 344 -2.32 -16.57 -23.87
CA PHE A 344 -2.37 -17.43 -25.06
C PHE A 344 -1.26 -17.13 -26.09
N ASN A 345 -0.62 -15.96 -26.03
CA ASN A 345 0.50 -15.63 -26.90
C ASN A 345 1.81 -16.23 -26.38
N LYS A 346 2.31 -17.27 -27.05
CA LYS A 346 3.51 -18.07 -26.70
C LYS A 346 4.80 -17.28 -26.43
N ASN A 347 4.91 -16.04 -26.87
CA ASN A 347 6.10 -15.19 -26.69
C ASN A 347 6.06 -14.31 -25.42
N SER A 348 5.07 -14.47 -24.54
CA SER A 348 4.85 -13.61 -23.37
C SER A 348 4.94 -14.34 -22.03
N GLY A 349 5.56 -15.53 -22.01
CA GLY A 349 5.82 -16.29 -20.80
C GLY A 349 6.52 -15.44 -19.74
N ALA A 350 6.03 -15.50 -18.50
CA ALA A 350 6.76 -14.96 -17.36
C ALA A 350 8.12 -15.68 -17.27
N VAL A 351 9.19 -14.88 -17.30
CA VAL A 351 10.54 -15.32 -16.96
C VAL A 351 10.71 -15.10 -15.45
#